data_AF-A0A2M6Y5A2-F1
#
_entry.id   AF-A0A2M6Y5A2-F1
#
_cell.length_a   1.000
_cell.length_b   1.000
_cell.length_c   1.000
_cell.angle_alpha   90.00
_cell.angle_beta   90.00
_cell.angle_gamma   90.00
#
_symmetry.space_group_name_H-M   'P 1'
#
loop_
_entity.id
_entity.type
_entity.pdbx_description
1 polymer ?
#
loop_
_entity_poly.entity_id
_entity_poly.type
_entity_poly.pdbx_seq_one_letter_code
_entity_poly.pdbx_strand_id
1 'polypeptide(L)'
;MLTNRTNISEKVAVVMAGHKTDVQISLEGPDAQRHDYVRGPSGFVKAIAGYKTLRAAGLTVFFQTVLSSRTAPWIEEFFSLAAGMNSAAMNFTRFVPQGRGKSFLETAGERPLLGVELRAAYSAILVASRKTGVPAGTNLPLFVLISPELGAHGKFGFQGLVVDYKGNLKVSSRADFRLGNVLETGMEELFLHHPLGLSIS
;
A
#
# COMPACT_ATOMS: atom_id res chain seq x y z
N MET A 1 9.15 3.58 2.85
CA MET A 1 9.56 2.82 1.63
C MET A 1 8.62 1.67 1.38
N LEU A 2 8.14 1.46 0.14
CA LEU A 2 7.45 0.22 -0.25
C LEU A 2 8.45 -0.80 -0.79
N THR A 3 8.41 -2.02 -0.28
CA THR A 3 9.24 -3.10 -0.80
C THR A 3 8.46 -4.40 -0.93
N ASN A 4 8.50 -4.95 -2.14
CA ASN A 4 8.12 -6.34 -2.40
C ASN A 4 9.35 -7.27 -2.27
N ARG A 5 10.53 -6.72 -1.97
CA ARG A 5 11.79 -7.46 -1.99
C ARG A 5 11.94 -8.25 -0.70
N THR A 6 11.76 -9.53 -0.90
CA THR A 6 11.97 -10.68 -0.02
C THR A 6 13.44 -10.93 0.37
N ASN A 7 14.38 -10.10 -0.11
CA ASN A 7 15.82 -10.31 0.09
C ASN A 7 16.53 -8.99 0.42
N ILE A 8 16.16 -8.38 1.55
CA ILE A 8 16.87 -7.22 2.11
C ILE A 8 18.03 -7.77 2.93
N SER A 9 19.26 -7.42 2.55
CA SER A 9 20.44 -7.79 3.34
C SER A 9 20.55 -6.95 4.60
N GLU A 10 21.22 -7.48 5.61
CA GLU A 10 21.53 -6.75 6.85
C GLU A 10 22.25 -5.43 6.57
N LYS A 11 23.19 -5.41 5.61
CA LYS A 11 23.88 -4.19 5.19
C LYS A 11 22.91 -3.10 4.71
N VAL A 12 21.90 -3.46 3.91
CA VAL A 12 20.87 -2.51 3.45
C VAL A 12 20.00 -2.06 4.62
N ALA A 13 19.61 -2.99 5.50
CA ALA A 13 18.80 -2.67 6.68
C ALA A 13 19.49 -1.68 7.63
N VAL A 14 20.81 -1.85 7.87
CA VAL A 14 21.61 -0.94 8.70
C VAL A 14 21.68 0.46 8.09
N VAL A 15 21.92 0.57 6.78
CA VAL A 15 21.91 1.86 6.08
C VAL A 15 20.55 2.54 6.23
N MET A 16 19.46 1.79 6.02
CA MET A 16 18.11 2.33 6.17
C MET A 16 17.80 2.80 7.60
N ALA A 17 18.29 2.08 8.61
CA ALA A 17 18.11 2.44 10.01
C ALA A 17 18.69 3.82 10.34
N GLY A 18 19.83 4.18 9.72
CA GLY A 18 20.44 5.51 9.83
C GLY A 18 19.54 6.66 9.34
N HIS A 19 18.53 6.37 8.51
CA HIS A 19 17.63 7.36 7.92
C HIS A 19 16.20 7.34 8.51
N LYS A 20 15.96 6.62 9.62
CA LYS A 20 14.65 6.56 10.31
C LYS A 20 13.46 6.30 9.36
N THR A 21 13.64 5.41 8.40
CA THR A 21 12.64 5.15 7.36
C THR A 21 11.65 4.08 7.80
N ASP A 22 10.35 4.36 7.74
CA ASP A 22 9.34 3.32 7.91
C ASP A 22 9.28 2.41 6.67
N VAL A 23 9.14 1.10 6.91
CA VAL A 23 9.16 0.09 5.85
C VAL A 23 7.85 -0.67 5.78
N GLN A 24 7.29 -0.75 4.58
CA GLN A 24 6.11 -1.56 4.29
C GLN A 24 6.51 -2.86 3.60
N ILE A 25 6.02 -3.99 4.11
CA ILE A 25 6.10 -5.30 3.45
C ILE A 25 4.72 -5.68 2.89
N SER A 26 4.69 -6.02 1.60
CA SER A 26 3.46 -6.48 0.93
C SER A 26 3.18 -7.96 1.24
N LEU A 27 1.94 -8.28 1.59
CA LEU A 27 1.46 -9.66 1.75
C LEU A 27 0.25 -9.91 0.84
N GLU A 28 0.20 -11.07 0.19
CA GLU A 28 -0.94 -11.47 -0.66
C GLU A 28 -1.91 -12.44 0.05
N GLY A 29 -1.55 -12.91 1.24
CA GLY A 29 -2.29 -13.81 2.10
C GLY A 29 -1.69 -13.82 3.51
N PRO A 30 -2.46 -14.22 4.54
CA PRO A 30 -2.00 -14.25 5.94
C PRO A 30 -1.17 -15.50 6.28
N ASP A 31 -1.01 -16.43 5.32
CA ASP A 31 -0.14 -17.60 5.45
C ASP A 31 0.59 -17.92 4.13
N ALA A 32 1.46 -18.92 4.18
CA ALA A 32 2.25 -19.36 3.05
C ALA A 32 1.40 -19.85 1.88
N GLN A 33 0.37 -20.67 2.13
CA GLN A 33 -0.46 -21.24 1.06
C GLN A 33 -1.14 -20.14 0.25
N ARG A 34 -1.79 -19.19 0.93
CA ARG A 34 -2.55 -18.11 0.30
C ARG A 34 -1.67 -17.04 -0.32
N HIS A 35 -0.53 -16.74 0.31
CA HIS A 35 0.42 -15.76 -0.23
C HIS A 35 1.15 -16.31 -1.45
N ASP A 36 1.66 -17.54 -1.37
CA ASP A 36 2.48 -18.15 -2.41
C ASP A 36 1.66 -18.52 -3.65
N TYR A 37 0.35 -18.71 -3.51
CA TYR A 37 -0.57 -18.81 -4.65
C TYR A 37 -0.43 -17.62 -5.61
N VAL A 38 -0.15 -16.42 -5.11
CA VAL A 38 -0.01 -15.20 -5.93
C VAL A 38 1.45 -14.89 -6.27
N ARG A 39 2.36 -15.09 -5.31
CA ARG A 39 3.78 -14.68 -5.46
C ARG A 39 4.71 -15.79 -5.91
N GLY A 40 4.20 -17.02 -6.01
CA GLY A 40 5.00 -18.22 -6.23
C GLY A 40 5.60 -18.77 -4.93
N PRO A 41 6.20 -19.97 -4.99
CA PRO A 41 6.68 -20.69 -3.82
C PRO A 41 7.70 -19.90 -2.97
N SER A 42 7.62 -20.08 -1.65
CA SER A 42 8.50 -19.45 -0.65
C SER A 42 8.38 -17.92 -0.58
N GLY A 43 7.36 -17.30 -1.18
CA GLY A 43 7.13 -15.87 -1.14
C GLY A 43 6.91 -15.37 0.28
N PHE A 44 6.02 -16.03 1.00
CA PHE A 44 5.66 -15.72 2.38
C PHE A 44 6.85 -15.84 3.33
N VAL A 45 7.57 -16.97 3.27
CA VAL A 45 8.72 -17.23 4.14
C VAL A 45 9.76 -16.12 3.97
N LYS A 46 10.04 -15.72 2.74
CA LYS A 46 11.01 -14.65 2.50
C LYS A 46 10.49 -13.27 2.92
N ALA A 47 9.18 -13.00 2.78
CA ALA A 47 8.59 -11.75 3.27
C ALA A 47 8.73 -11.63 4.80
N ILE A 48 8.47 -12.73 5.53
CA ILE A 48 8.66 -12.82 6.97
C ILE A 48 10.14 -12.71 7.36
N ALA A 49 11.05 -13.33 6.61
CA ALA A 49 12.49 -13.19 6.84
C ALA A 49 12.98 -11.74 6.66
N GLY A 50 12.50 -11.05 5.61
CA GLY A 50 12.76 -9.64 5.38
C GLY A 50 12.23 -8.76 6.52
N TYR A 51 11.02 -9.03 7.01
CA TYR A 51 10.45 -8.37 8.20
C TYR A 51 11.37 -8.49 9.41
N LYS A 52 11.79 -9.72 9.74
CA LYS A 52 12.67 -9.98 10.89
C LYS A 52 14.01 -9.25 10.77
N THR A 53 14.61 -9.28 9.59
CA THR A 53 15.89 -8.59 9.30
C THR A 53 15.77 -7.08 9.53
N LEU A 54 14.71 -6.46 9.02
CA LEU A 54 14.47 -5.02 9.18
C LEU A 54 14.18 -4.65 10.65
N ARG A 55 13.37 -5.46 11.36
CA ARG A 55 13.08 -5.23 12.77
C ARG A 55 14.33 -5.38 13.64
N ALA A 56 15.19 -6.35 13.35
CA ALA A 56 16.46 -6.53 14.05
C ALA A 56 17.40 -5.32 13.88
N ALA A 57 17.32 -4.62 12.74
CA ALA A 57 18.03 -3.35 12.52
C ALA A 57 17.37 -2.13 13.18
N GLY A 58 16.29 -2.30 13.96
CA GLY A 58 15.62 -1.22 14.68
C GLY A 58 14.61 -0.41 13.84
N LEU A 59 14.27 -0.85 12.64
CA LEU A 59 13.31 -0.16 11.78
C LEU A 59 11.87 -0.39 12.23
N THR A 60 11.02 0.62 12.04
CA THR A 60 9.56 0.46 12.11
C THR A 60 9.09 -0.22 10.83
N VAL A 61 8.49 -1.40 10.98
CA VAL A 61 8.03 -2.21 9.84
C VAL A 61 6.56 -2.53 10.01
N PHE A 62 5.79 -2.37 8.95
CA PHE A 62 4.38 -2.69 8.91
C PHE A 62 4.02 -3.55 7.69
N PHE A 63 2.90 -4.26 7.79
CA PHE A 63 2.38 -5.06 6.69
C PHE A 63 1.31 -4.29 5.91
N GLN A 64 1.20 -4.60 4.62
CA GLN A 64 0.10 -4.14 3.79
C GLN A 64 -0.36 -5.23 2.84
N THR A 65 -1.66 -5.30 2.59
CA THR A 65 -2.24 -6.13 1.52
C THR A 65 -3.14 -5.30 0.61
N VAL A 66 -3.46 -5.85 -0.55
CA VAL A 66 -4.49 -5.31 -1.45
C VAL A 66 -5.84 -5.85 -1.00
N LEU A 67 -6.82 -4.98 -0.76
CA LEU A 67 -8.18 -5.33 -0.42
C LEU A 67 -9.00 -5.60 -1.69
N SER A 68 -9.46 -6.84 -1.82
CA SER A 68 -10.25 -7.36 -2.94
C SER A 68 -11.28 -8.38 -2.45
N SER A 69 -12.08 -8.93 -3.38
CA SER A 69 -12.99 -10.05 -3.08
C SER A 69 -12.27 -11.27 -2.47
N ARG A 70 -10.99 -11.48 -2.80
CA ARG A 70 -10.21 -12.63 -2.32
C ARG A 70 -9.67 -12.42 -0.91
N THR A 71 -9.20 -11.22 -0.59
CA THR A 71 -8.50 -10.94 0.68
C THR A 71 -9.43 -10.43 1.78
N ALA A 72 -10.60 -9.89 1.44
CA ALA A 72 -11.56 -9.39 2.43
C ALA A 72 -12.01 -10.43 3.46
N PRO A 73 -12.23 -11.71 3.09
CA PRO A 73 -12.58 -12.74 4.08
C PRO A 73 -11.46 -13.02 5.10
N TRP A 74 -10.22 -12.58 4.84
CA TRP A 74 -9.03 -12.89 5.66
C TRP A 74 -8.57 -11.73 6.55
N ILE A 75 -9.35 -10.65 6.64
CA ILE A 75 -8.96 -9.43 7.37
C ILE A 75 -8.51 -9.77 8.80
N GLU A 76 -9.31 -10.54 9.53
CA GLU A 76 -8.99 -10.90 10.92
C GLU A 76 -7.70 -11.74 11.04
N GLU A 77 -7.46 -12.64 10.09
CA GLU A 77 -6.25 -13.47 10.06
C GLU A 77 -5.00 -12.63 9.75
N PHE A 78 -5.11 -11.63 8.86
CA PHE A 78 -4.03 -10.67 8.63
C PHE A 78 -3.67 -9.88 9.90
N PHE A 79 -4.68 -9.41 10.64
CA PHE A 79 -4.45 -8.74 11.92
C PHE A 79 -3.84 -9.67 12.96
N SER A 80 -4.28 -10.93 13.00
CA SER A 80 -3.72 -11.95 13.90
C SER A 80 -2.24 -12.23 13.59
N LEU A 81 -1.88 -12.36 12.31
CA LEU A 81 -0.49 -12.48 11.87
C LEU A 81 0.32 -11.24 12.29
N ALA A 82 -0.20 -10.04 12.02
CA ALA A 82 0.48 -8.80 12.35
C ALA A 82 0.73 -8.66 13.86
N ALA A 83 -0.26 -9.04 14.68
CA ALA A 83 -0.16 -9.05 16.13
C ALA A 83 0.91 -10.05 16.61
N GLY A 84 0.87 -11.30 16.12
CA GLY A 84 1.86 -12.32 16.48
C GLY A 84 3.31 -11.95 16.07
N MET A 85 3.47 -11.07 15.08
CA MET A 85 4.76 -10.57 14.60
C MET A 85 5.19 -9.24 15.24
N ASN A 86 4.38 -8.65 16.13
CA ASN A 86 4.57 -7.30 16.68
C ASN A 86 4.80 -6.25 15.58
N SER A 87 4.01 -6.35 14.50
CA SER A 87 4.01 -5.40 13.39
C SER A 87 3.53 -4.03 13.85
N ALA A 88 4.14 -2.96 13.33
CA ALA A 88 3.76 -1.60 13.69
C ALA A 88 2.34 -1.23 13.21
N ALA A 89 1.88 -1.86 12.12
CA ALA A 89 0.52 -1.72 11.60
C ALA A 89 0.16 -2.89 10.65
N MET A 90 -1.13 -3.01 10.33
CA MET A 90 -1.65 -3.81 9.22
C MET A 90 -2.55 -2.93 8.34
N ASN A 91 -2.09 -2.66 7.11
CA ASN A 91 -2.75 -1.74 6.19
C ASN A 91 -3.40 -2.46 5.00
N PHE A 92 -4.43 -1.84 4.45
CA PHE A 92 -5.15 -2.36 3.29
C PHE A 92 -5.24 -1.25 2.23
N THR A 93 -4.72 -1.49 1.03
CA THR A 93 -4.94 -0.59 -0.12
C THR A 93 -6.06 -1.15 -1.00
N ARG A 94 -6.88 -0.29 -1.60
CA ARG A 94 -7.90 -0.74 -2.54
C ARG A 94 -7.28 -1.43 -3.77
N PHE A 95 -7.92 -2.51 -4.20
CA PHE A 95 -7.71 -3.03 -5.54
C PHE A 95 -8.27 -2.06 -6.58
N VAL A 96 -7.41 -1.66 -7.52
CA VAL A 96 -7.75 -0.82 -8.66
C VAL A 96 -7.32 -1.58 -9.91
N PRO A 97 -8.25 -2.01 -10.78
CA PRO A 97 -7.93 -2.87 -11.92
C PRO A 97 -7.33 -2.06 -13.07
N GLN A 98 -6.10 -1.58 -12.87
CA GLN A 98 -5.33 -0.83 -13.85
C GLN A 98 -3.99 -1.54 -14.09
N GLY A 99 -3.41 -1.40 -15.29
CA GLY A 99 -2.19 -2.10 -15.69
C GLY A 99 -2.33 -3.63 -15.57
N ARG A 100 -1.35 -4.27 -14.91
CA ARG A 100 -1.39 -5.72 -14.62
C ARG A 100 -2.58 -6.16 -13.77
N GLY A 101 -3.28 -5.24 -13.09
CA GLY A 101 -4.50 -5.56 -12.35
C GLY A 101 -5.66 -6.02 -13.24
N LYS A 102 -5.64 -5.70 -14.56
CA LYS A 102 -6.66 -6.15 -15.50
C LYS A 102 -6.68 -7.68 -15.68
N SER A 103 -5.50 -8.31 -15.76
CA SER A 103 -5.42 -9.77 -15.89
C SER A 103 -5.92 -10.52 -14.65
N PHE A 104 -5.88 -9.90 -13.47
CA PHE A 104 -6.44 -10.51 -12.25
C PHE A 104 -7.98 -10.54 -12.26
N LEU A 105 -8.63 -9.55 -12.89
CA LEU A 105 -10.07 -9.61 -13.14
C LEU A 105 -10.42 -10.75 -14.10
N GLU A 106 -9.65 -10.86 -15.18
CA GLU A 106 -9.98 -11.72 -16.34
C GLU A 106 -9.62 -13.19 -16.09
N THR A 107 -8.52 -13.48 -15.38
CA THR A 107 -7.99 -14.85 -15.25
C THR A 107 -8.15 -15.44 -13.86
N ALA A 108 -8.12 -14.62 -12.80
CA ALA A 108 -8.17 -15.09 -11.41
C ALA A 108 -9.52 -14.84 -10.72
N GLY A 109 -10.47 -14.17 -11.40
CA GLY A 109 -11.78 -13.82 -10.83
C GLY A 109 -11.71 -12.84 -9.63
N GLU A 110 -10.56 -12.19 -9.42
CA GLU A 110 -10.36 -11.25 -8.32
C GLU A 110 -10.92 -9.88 -8.72
N ARG A 111 -11.87 -9.36 -7.93
CA ARG A 111 -12.57 -8.10 -8.25
C ARG A 111 -12.47 -7.07 -7.13
N PRO A 112 -12.62 -5.76 -7.46
CA PRO A 112 -12.73 -4.73 -6.45
C PRO A 112 -14.01 -4.91 -5.64
N LEU A 113 -13.94 -4.55 -4.35
CA LEU A 113 -15.12 -4.39 -3.51
C LEU A 113 -15.80 -3.05 -3.81
N LEU A 114 -17.13 -3.06 -3.83
CA LEU A 114 -17.95 -1.88 -4.15
C LEU A 114 -19.06 -1.71 -3.11
N GLY A 115 -19.55 -0.47 -2.98
CA GLY A 115 -20.71 -0.13 -2.15
C GLY A 115 -20.70 -0.76 -0.76
N VAL A 116 -21.70 -1.60 -0.49
CA VAL A 116 -21.92 -2.24 0.81
C VAL A 116 -20.79 -3.21 1.18
N GLU A 117 -20.25 -3.96 0.23
CA GLU A 117 -19.16 -4.92 0.49
C GLU A 117 -17.88 -4.20 0.94
N LEU A 118 -17.57 -3.08 0.30
CA LEU A 118 -16.42 -2.27 0.69
C LEU A 118 -16.61 -1.69 2.10
N ARG A 119 -17.80 -1.15 2.39
CA ARG A 119 -18.12 -0.62 3.72
C ARG A 119 -17.99 -1.70 4.79
N ALA A 120 -18.50 -2.91 4.52
CA ALA A 120 -18.38 -4.05 5.42
C ALA A 120 -16.91 -4.42 5.67
N ALA A 121 -16.10 -4.47 4.62
CA ALA A 121 -14.67 -4.76 4.74
C ALA A 121 -13.92 -3.70 5.56
N TYR A 122 -14.19 -2.41 5.35
CA TYR A 122 -13.57 -1.37 6.18
C TYR A 122 -14.02 -1.42 7.64
N SER A 123 -15.30 -1.73 7.90
CA SER A 123 -15.77 -1.95 9.27
C SER A 123 -15.05 -3.13 9.92
N ALA A 124 -14.85 -4.22 9.18
CA ALA A 124 -14.10 -5.39 9.66
C ALA A 124 -12.64 -5.04 9.97
N ILE A 125 -11.98 -4.18 9.18
CA ILE A 125 -10.64 -3.68 9.46
C ILE A 125 -10.59 -2.94 10.80
N LEU A 126 -11.55 -2.03 11.06
CA LEU A 126 -11.60 -1.30 12.33
C LEU A 126 -11.85 -2.23 13.52
N VAL A 127 -12.75 -3.20 13.38
CA VAL A 127 -13.05 -4.17 14.43
C VAL A 127 -11.82 -5.05 14.72
N ALA A 128 -11.17 -5.59 13.69
CA ALA A 128 -9.98 -6.43 13.83
C ALA A 128 -8.78 -5.65 14.40
N SER A 129 -8.59 -4.40 13.98
CA SER A 129 -7.58 -3.49 14.54
C SER A 129 -7.80 -3.27 16.04
N ARG A 130 -9.03 -2.96 16.47
CA ARG A 130 -9.36 -2.80 17.89
C ARG A 130 -9.18 -4.11 18.68
N LYS A 131 -9.62 -5.24 18.12
CA LYS A 131 -9.53 -6.56 18.77
C LYS A 131 -8.08 -6.98 19.03
N THR A 132 -7.19 -6.71 18.09
CA THR A 132 -5.79 -7.15 18.15
C THR A 132 -4.84 -6.10 18.73
N GLY A 133 -5.28 -4.84 18.85
CA GLY A 133 -4.42 -3.72 19.24
C GLY A 133 -3.44 -3.27 18.16
N VAL A 134 -3.44 -3.91 16.98
CA VAL A 134 -2.57 -3.53 15.87
C VAL A 134 -3.21 -2.37 15.09
N PRO A 135 -2.51 -1.23 14.92
CA PRO A 135 -3.03 -0.09 14.17
C PRO A 135 -3.33 -0.42 12.70
N ALA A 136 -4.35 0.26 12.16
CA ALA A 136 -4.68 0.24 10.74
C ALA A 136 -4.70 1.66 10.18
N GLY A 137 -4.23 1.85 8.94
CA GLY A 137 -4.31 3.12 8.24
C GLY A 137 -5.77 3.48 7.91
N THR A 138 -6.34 4.42 8.64
CA THR A 138 -7.72 4.91 8.47
C THR A 138 -7.81 6.23 7.70
N ASN A 139 -6.68 6.74 7.22
CA ASN A 139 -6.58 8.00 6.48
C ASN A 139 -6.96 7.88 5.00
N LEU A 140 -7.44 6.72 4.53
CA LEU A 140 -7.84 6.56 3.13
C LEU A 140 -9.20 7.24 2.87
N PRO A 141 -9.40 7.93 1.73
CA PRO A 141 -10.58 8.78 1.48
C PRO A 141 -11.93 8.12 1.71
N LEU A 142 -12.03 6.80 1.52
CA LEU A 142 -13.30 6.08 1.61
C LEU A 142 -13.63 5.54 3.01
N PHE A 143 -12.78 5.77 4.02
CA PHE A 143 -13.20 5.55 5.41
C PHE A 143 -14.31 6.51 5.85
N VAL A 144 -14.53 7.61 5.10
CA VAL A 144 -15.69 8.50 5.23
C VAL A 144 -17.03 7.74 5.09
N LEU A 145 -17.03 6.58 4.40
CA LEU A 145 -18.21 5.71 4.28
C LEU A 145 -18.60 5.04 5.60
N ILE A 146 -17.70 5.05 6.60
CA ILE A 146 -17.96 4.53 7.95
C ILE A 146 -18.35 5.68 8.86
N SER A 147 -17.52 6.73 8.94
CA SER A 147 -17.85 7.95 9.66
C SER A 147 -17.14 9.16 9.02
N PRO A 148 -17.77 10.36 9.01
CA PRO A 148 -17.17 11.55 8.42
C PRO A 148 -15.84 11.97 9.04
N GLU A 149 -15.58 11.61 10.28
CA GLU A 149 -14.34 11.89 11.01
C GLU A 149 -13.17 11.03 10.52
N LEU A 150 -13.46 9.89 9.87
CA LEU A 150 -12.48 8.98 9.30
C LEU A 150 -12.24 9.26 7.81
N GLY A 151 -11.01 9.01 7.36
CA GLY A 151 -10.58 9.24 5.97
C GLY A 151 -9.79 10.54 5.79
N ALA A 152 -9.26 10.74 4.58
CA ALA A 152 -8.49 11.94 4.26
C ALA A 152 -9.42 13.15 4.13
N HIS A 153 -9.21 14.16 4.98
CA HIS A 153 -9.87 15.48 4.93
C HIS A 153 -9.27 16.41 3.85
N GLY A 154 -8.41 15.90 2.98
CA GLY A 154 -7.78 16.70 1.93
C GLY A 154 -8.77 16.95 0.79
N LYS A 155 -9.08 18.22 0.52
CA LYS A 155 -9.71 18.65 -0.73
C LYS A 155 -8.98 17.99 -1.89
N PHE A 156 -9.71 17.43 -2.86
CA PHE A 156 -9.15 16.79 -4.05
C PHE A 156 -8.05 17.67 -4.67
N GLY A 157 -6.82 17.22 -4.54
CA GLY A 157 -5.61 17.94 -4.90
C GLY A 157 -4.42 17.04 -4.60
N PHE A 158 -3.39 17.10 -5.45
CA PHE A 158 -2.20 16.26 -5.41
C PHE A 158 -1.65 16.07 -3.98
N GLN A 159 -1.95 14.93 -3.35
CA GLN A 159 -1.36 14.55 -2.06
C GLN A 159 0.11 14.10 -2.20
N GLY A 160 0.69 14.26 -3.40
CA GLY A 160 2.06 13.94 -3.73
C GLY A 160 2.28 13.99 -5.24
N LEU A 161 3.51 14.27 -5.64
CA LEU A 161 3.96 14.18 -7.04
C LEU A 161 4.44 12.77 -7.34
N VAL A 162 4.19 12.30 -8.56
CA VAL A 162 4.65 10.99 -9.01
C VAL A 162 5.65 11.19 -10.13
N VAL A 163 6.91 10.84 -9.89
CA VAL A 163 7.97 10.83 -10.91
C VAL A 163 8.36 9.38 -11.17
N ASP A 164 8.31 8.96 -12.43
CA ASP A 164 8.77 7.62 -12.80
C ASP A 164 10.30 7.55 -12.93
N TYR A 165 10.84 6.34 -13.13
CA TYR A 165 12.29 6.12 -13.20
C TYR A 165 12.99 6.77 -14.39
N LYS A 166 12.24 7.26 -15.39
CA LYS A 166 12.77 8.00 -16.54
C LYS A 166 12.73 9.52 -16.32
N GLY A 167 12.21 9.97 -15.18
CA GLY A 167 12.03 11.39 -14.88
C GLY A 167 10.67 11.94 -15.31
N ASN A 168 9.73 11.14 -15.80
CA ASN A 168 8.43 11.68 -16.20
C ASN A 168 7.60 12.04 -14.96
N LEU A 169 7.15 13.30 -14.87
CA LEU A 169 6.14 13.74 -13.90
C LEU A 169 4.76 13.27 -14.37
N LYS A 170 4.03 12.59 -13.49
CA LYS A 170 2.71 12.02 -13.75
C LYS A 170 1.66 12.63 -12.83
N VAL A 171 0.44 12.75 -13.35
CA VAL A 171 -0.71 13.25 -12.56
C VAL A 171 -1.14 12.25 -11.46
N SER A 172 -0.81 10.98 -11.65
CA SER A 172 -1.08 9.90 -10.69
C SER A 172 -0.21 8.71 -11.01
N SER A 173 0.07 7.86 -10.01
CA SER A 173 0.70 6.55 -10.22
C SER A 173 -0.21 5.56 -10.96
N ARG A 174 -1.51 5.88 -11.08
CA ARG A 174 -2.55 5.01 -11.66
C ARG A 174 -3.02 5.43 -13.06
N ALA A 175 -2.64 6.61 -13.51
CA ALA A 175 -2.90 7.09 -14.87
C ALA A 175 -1.60 7.05 -15.67
N ASP A 176 -1.67 6.69 -16.95
CA ASP A 176 -0.52 6.81 -17.86
C ASP A 176 -0.50 8.18 -18.56
N PHE A 177 -0.82 9.22 -17.80
CA PHE A 177 -0.78 10.60 -18.26
C PHE A 177 0.44 11.30 -17.67
N ARG A 178 1.26 11.88 -18.54
CA ARG A 178 2.54 12.53 -18.21
C ARG A 178 2.41 14.03 -18.44
N LEU A 179 2.83 14.83 -17.47
CA LEU A 179 2.91 16.29 -17.57
C LEU A 179 4.19 16.72 -18.32
N GLY A 180 5.26 15.94 -18.22
CA GLY A 180 6.55 16.21 -18.88
C GLY A 180 7.70 15.46 -18.20
N ASN A 181 8.95 15.78 -18.55
CA ASN A 181 10.13 15.19 -17.92
C ASN A 181 10.83 16.21 -17.00
N VAL A 182 10.95 15.89 -15.71
CA VAL A 182 11.54 16.79 -14.71
C VAL A 182 13.03 17.05 -14.94
N LEU A 183 13.72 16.15 -15.64
CA LEU A 183 15.14 16.30 -15.97
C LEU A 183 15.37 17.25 -17.14
N GLU A 184 14.35 17.48 -17.97
CA GLU A 184 14.43 18.34 -19.15
C GLU A 184 13.80 19.71 -18.89
N THR A 185 12.59 19.74 -18.32
CA THR A 185 11.78 20.96 -18.15
C THR A 185 11.87 21.53 -16.74
N GLY A 186 12.34 20.75 -15.77
CA GLY A 186 12.33 21.13 -14.36
C GLY A 186 10.97 20.87 -13.68
N MET A 187 10.99 20.55 -12.38
CA MET A 187 9.79 20.19 -11.63
C MET A 187 8.85 21.38 -11.40
N GLU A 188 9.41 22.57 -11.16
CA GLU A 188 8.64 23.79 -10.91
C GLU A 188 7.77 24.16 -12.11
N GLU A 189 8.36 24.20 -13.30
CA GLU A 189 7.67 24.51 -14.55
C GLU A 189 6.53 23.52 -14.82
N LEU A 190 6.80 22.22 -14.68
CA LEU A 190 5.81 21.18 -14.92
C LEU A 190 4.69 21.14 -13.87
N PHE A 191 4.92 21.65 -12.66
CA PHE A 191 3.93 21.60 -11.58
C PHE A 191 3.12 22.89 -11.45
N LEU A 192 3.76 24.05 -11.56
CA LEU A 192 3.13 25.36 -11.38
C LEU A 192 2.58 25.96 -12.67
N HIS A 193 3.18 25.64 -13.82
CA HIS A 193 2.89 26.33 -15.08
C HIS A 193 2.28 25.43 -16.16
N HIS A 194 2.23 24.11 -15.94
CA HIS A 194 1.52 23.21 -16.85
C HIS A 194 0.00 23.50 -16.82
N PRO A 195 -0.73 23.49 -17.96
CA PRO A 195 -2.19 23.76 -18.00
C PRO A 195 -3.09 22.83 -17.17
N LEU A 196 -2.51 21.73 -16.67
CA LEU A 196 -3.14 20.76 -15.76
C LEU A 196 -2.49 20.76 -14.36
N GLY A 197 -1.37 21.47 -14.20
CA GLY A 197 -0.88 21.92 -12.92
C GLY A 197 -1.94 22.84 -12.34
N LEU A 198 -2.23 22.66 -11.06
CA LEU A 198 -3.30 23.36 -10.37
C LEU A 198 -3.16 24.88 -10.61
N SER A 199 -4.20 25.55 -11.12
CA SER A 199 -4.37 26.97 -10.86
C SER A 199 -4.62 27.12 -9.36
N ILE A 200 -3.54 27.18 -8.58
CA ILE A 200 -3.62 27.56 -7.17
C ILE A 200 -3.69 29.08 -7.17
N SER A 201 -4.89 29.61 -7.42
CA SER A 201 -5.28 30.99 -7.12
C SER A 201 -6.30 30.97 -5.99
#